data_AF-A0A7G6WKN1-F1
#
_entry.id   AF-A0A7G6WKN1-F1
#
_cell.length_a   1.000
_cell.length_b   1.000
_cell.length_c   1.000
_cell.angle_alpha   90.00
_cell.angle_beta   90.00
_cell.angle_gamma   90.00
#
_symmetry.space_group_name_H-M   'P 1'
#
loop_
_entity.id
_entity.type
_entity.pdbx_description
1 polymer ?
#
loop_
_entity_poly.entity_id
_entity_poly.type
_entity_poly.pdbx_seq_one_letter_code
_entity_poly.pdbx_strand_id
1 'polypeptide(L)'
;MINLQQDSEGYIRMKRHFPASATVTVTFSDGSQEDVSGRRLNELYDDALALYRAQNQLDAKGFSRGPQKKVQTTIEFVPVQPGMGQ
;
A
#
# COMPACT_ATOMS: atom_id res chain seq x y z
N MET A 1 -16.36 2.57 -10.31
CA MET A 1 -15.36 3.64 -10.12
C MET A 1 -14.96 3.62 -8.66
N ILE A 2 -13.66 3.55 -8.35
CA ILE A 2 -13.15 3.46 -6.97
C ILE A 2 -12.53 4.81 -6.64
N ASN A 3 -12.93 5.43 -5.53
CA ASN A 3 -12.33 6.66 -5.06
C ASN A 3 -11.62 6.37 -3.72
N LEU A 4 -10.35 6.77 -3.63
CA LEU A 4 -9.54 6.65 -2.43
C LEU A 4 -9.15 8.04 -1.96
N GLN A 5 -9.20 8.25 -0.65
CA GLN A 5 -8.79 9.51 -0.05
C GLN A 5 -7.46 9.33 0.68
N GLN A 6 -6.53 10.21 0.39
CA GLN A 6 -5.24 10.30 1.07
C GLN A 6 -5.46 10.91 2.46
N ASP A 7 -4.84 10.30 3.46
CA ASP A 7 -4.78 10.83 4.81
C ASP A 7 -3.82 12.03 4.90
N SER A 8 -3.92 12.79 5.99
CA SER A 8 -2.99 13.87 6.35
C SER A 8 -1.52 13.46 6.34
N GLU A 9 -1.23 12.19 6.61
CA GLU A 9 0.13 11.63 6.63
C GLU A 9 0.63 11.18 5.23
N GLY A 10 -0.20 11.30 4.18
CA GLY A 10 0.19 10.98 2.81
C GLY A 10 -0.12 9.55 2.36
N TYR A 11 -0.91 8.79 3.13
CA TYR A 11 -1.22 7.39 2.86
C TYR A 11 -2.67 7.19 2.43
N ILE A 12 -2.92 6.20 1.57
CA ILE A 12 -4.27 5.66 1.32
C ILE A 12 -4.45 4.33 2.05
N ARG A 13 -5.69 4.03 2.41
CA ARG A 13 -6.04 2.70 2.95
C ARG A 13 -6.33 1.72 1.83
N MET A 14 -5.49 0.70 1.72
CA MET A 14 -5.61 -0.35 0.72
C MET A 14 -5.41 -1.71 1.39
N LYS A 15 -6.48 -2.52 1.41
CA LYS A 15 -6.46 -3.85 2.05
C LYS A 15 -6.10 -4.99 1.09
N ARG A 16 -6.15 -4.74 -0.22
CA ARG A 16 -5.95 -5.73 -1.27
C ARG A 16 -5.55 -5.07 -2.58
N HIS A 17 -4.95 -5.84 -3.48
CA HIS A 17 -4.69 -5.43 -4.85
C HIS A 17 -5.97 -5.09 -5.60
N PHE A 18 -5.89 -4.03 -6.40
CA PHE A 18 -6.93 -3.67 -7.36
C PHE A 18 -6.71 -4.43 -8.67
N PRO A 19 -7.77 -4.67 -9.46
CA PRO A 19 -7.62 -5.16 -10.82
C PRO A 19 -6.72 -4.22 -11.61
N ALA A 20 -5.76 -4.76 -12.38
CA ALA A 20 -4.79 -3.94 -13.12
C ALA A 20 -5.47 -2.97 -14.12
N SER A 21 -6.61 -3.37 -14.68
CA SER A 21 -7.43 -2.58 -15.60
C SER A 21 -8.40 -1.62 -14.91
N ALA A 22 -8.48 -1.61 -13.58
CA ALA A 22 -9.35 -0.70 -12.86
C ALA A 22 -8.73 0.70 -12.78
N THR A 23 -9.54 1.71 -13.04
CA THR A 23 -9.19 3.12 -12.76
C THR A 23 -9.61 3.46 -11.33
N VAL A 24 -8.68 4.01 -10.57
CA VAL A 24 -8.86 4.43 -9.19
C VAL A 24 -8.56 5.92 -9.10
N THR A 25 -9.55 6.71 -8.70
CA THR A 25 -9.36 8.13 -8.47
C THR A 25 -8.81 8.32 -7.06
N VAL A 26 -7.66 8.95 -6.92
CA VAL A 26 -7.05 9.28 -5.63
C VAL A 26 -7.25 10.77 -5.37
N THR A 27 -7.92 11.09 -4.27
CA THR A 27 -8.04 12.45 -3.76
C THR A 27 -6.92 12.70 -2.76
N PHE A 28 -6.00 13.59 -3.11
CA PHE A 28 -4.85 13.94 -2.28
C PHE A 28 -5.23 14.96 -1.20
N SER A 29 -4.38 15.07 -0.18
CA SER A 29 -4.58 15.98 0.96
C SER A 29 -4.48 17.47 0.58
N ASP A 30 -3.87 17.79 -0.57
CA ASP A 30 -3.84 19.12 -1.17
C ASP A 30 -5.14 19.48 -1.92
N GLY A 31 -6.10 18.55 -1.98
CA GLY A 31 -7.37 18.69 -2.68
C GLY A 31 -7.32 18.35 -4.17
N SER A 32 -6.15 17.98 -4.70
CA SER A 32 -6.02 17.50 -6.07
C SER A 32 -6.61 16.10 -6.20
N GLN A 33 -7.10 15.76 -7.39
CA GLN A 33 -7.60 14.43 -7.72
C GLN A 33 -6.86 13.93 -8.95
N GLU A 34 -6.40 12.69 -8.90
CA GLU A 34 -5.71 12.05 -10.03
C GLU A 34 -6.27 10.64 -10.25
N ASP A 35 -6.49 10.30 -11.52
CA ASP A 35 -6.88 8.96 -11.90
C ASP A 35 -5.62 8.11 -12.09
N VAL A 36 -5.46 7.13 -11.21
CA VAL A 36 -4.32 6.22 -11.18
C VAL A 36 -4.80 4.83 -11.57
N SER A 37 -3.96 4.10 -12.32
CA SER A 37 -4.27 2.70 -12.63
C SER A 37 -4.14 1.81 -11.40
N GLY A 38 -5.01 0.81 -11.27
CA GLY A 38 -4.92 -0.19 -10.21
C GLY A 38 -3.58 -0.92 -10.23
N ARG A 39 -2.97 -1.11 -11.40
CA ARG A 39 -1.60 -1.63 -11.54
C ARG A 39 -0.59 -0.78 -10.79
N ARG A 40 -0.60 0.54 -10.99
CA ARG A 40 0.36 1.45 -10.36
C ARG A 40 0.23 1.47 -8.83
N LEU A 41 -1.00 1.42 -8.33
CA LEU A 41 -1.25 1.31 -6.89
C LEU A 41 -0.77 -0.02 -6.31
N ASN A 42 -0.89 -1.13 -7.06
CA ASN A 42 -0.37 -2.42 -6.63
C ASN A 42 1.16 -2.41 -6.56
N GLU A 43 1.84 -1.80 -7.52
CA GLU A 43 3.31 -1.66 -7.49
C GLU A 43 3.77 -0.92 -6.22
N LEU A 44 3.10 0.18 -5.86
CA LEU A 44 3.38 0.91 -4.61
C LEU A 44 3.08 0.08 -3.36
N TYR A 45 2.00 -0.72 -3.39
CA TYR A 45 1.68 -1.64 -2.31
C TYR A 45 2.78 -2.69 -2.13
N ASP A 46 3.24 -3.31 -3.21
CA ASP A 46 4.29 -4.34 -3.19
C ASP A 46 5.63 -3.77 -2.70
N ASP A 47 6.02 -2.56 -3.14
CA ASP A 47 7.22 -1.86 -2.67
C ASP A 47 7.16 -1.53 -1.17
N ALA A 48 6.04 -0.98 -0.72
CA ALA A 48 5.83 -0.66 0.70
C ALA A 48 5.77 -1.94 1.56
N LEU A 49 5.20 -3.03 1.02
CA LEU A 49 5.17 -4.33 1.68
C LEU A 49 6.57 -4.93 1.81
N ALA A 50 7.42 -4.79 0.79
CA ALA A 50 8.80 -5.24 0.83
C ALA A 50 9.61 -4.49 1.90
N LEU A 51 9.45 -3.16 1.99
CA LEU A 51 10.06 -2.34 3.04
C LEU A 51 9.58 -2.76 4.43
N TYR A 52 8.27 -2.97 4.61
CA TYR A 52 7.70 -3.44 5.87
C TYR A 52 8.27 -4.82 6.27
N ARG A 53 8.40 -5.75 5.31
CA ARG A 53 9.00 -7.07 5.57
C ARG A 53 10.46 -7.00 5.94
N ALA A 54 11.23 -6.13 5.28
CA ALA A 54 12.64 -5.91 5.58
C ALA A 54 12.82 -5.33 7.00
N GLN A 55 12.02 -4.32 7.37
CA GLN A 55 12.07 -3.70 8.70
C GLN A 55 11.70 -4.68 9.82
N ASN A 56 10.69 -5.53 9.59
CA ASN A 56 10.24 -6.49 10.59
C ASN A 56 11.03 -7.81 10.59
N GLN A 57 12.11 -7.90 9.80
CA GLN A 57 12.93 -9.12 9.66
C GLN A 57 12.09 -10.37 9.36
N LEU A 58 10.96 -10.22 8.67
CA LEU A 58 10.03 -11.32 8.37
C LEU A 58 10.66 -12.37 7.43
N ASP A 59 11.71 -11.98 6.70
CA ASP A 59 12.48 -12.87 5.82
C ASP A 59 13.63 -13.60 6.53
N ALA A 60 13.93 -13.25 7.79
CA ALA A 60 14.95 -13.94 8.57
C ALA A 60 14.46 -15.35 8.94
N LYS A 61 15.06 -16.38 8.32
CA LYS A 61 14.86 -17.81 8.64
C LYS A 61 15.45 -18.18 10.01
N GLY A 62 15.00 -17.50 11.07
CA GLY A 62 15.34 -17.83 12.45
C GLY A 62 14.31 -18.79 13.04
N PHE A 63 14.76 -19.88 13.65
CA PHE A 63 13.87 -20.81 14.36
C PHE A 63 13.35 -20.15 15.66
N SER A 64 12.21 -19.49 15.60
CA SER A 64 11.53 -18.95 16.79
C SER A 64 10.86 -20.07 17.59
N ARG A 65 11.50 -20.50 18.69
CA ARG A 65 11.00 -21.57 19.61
C ARG A 65 10.04 -21.05 20.69
N GLY A 66 9.19 -20.07 20.37
CA GLY A 66 8.20 -19.50 21.30
C GLY A 66 6.77 -19.61 20.74
N PRO A 67 5.73 -19.30 21.55
CA PRO A 67 4.34 -19.30 21.06
C PRO A 67 4.20 -18.32 19.89
N GLN A 68 3.82 -18.85 18.72
CA GLN A 68 3.63 -18.05 17.50
C GLN A 68 2.40 -17.14 17.68
N LYS A 69 2.64 -15.87 18.03
CA LYS A 69 1.62 -14.83 17.84
C LYS A 69 1.38 -14.68 16.34
N LYS A 70 0.13 -14.48 15.92
CA LYS A 70 -0.19 -14.12 14.53
C LYS A 70 0.47 -12.77 14.23
N VAL A 71 1.58 -12.80 13.52
CA VAL A 71 2.27 -11.58 13.08
C VAL A 71 1.52 -11.05 11.85
N GLN A 72 1.21 -9.76 11.83
CA GLN A 72 0.63 -9.11 10.67
C GLN A 72 1.69 -9.08 9.57
N THR A 73 1.40 -9.70 8.43
CA THR A 73 2.34 -9.84 7.30
C THR A 73 2.01 -8.91 6.14
N THR A 74 0.95 -8.11 6.27
CA THR A 74 0.41 -7.23 5.23
C THR A 74 0.32 -5.80 5.74
N ILE A 75 0.55 -4.86 4.84
CA ILE A 75 0.31 -3.43 5.11
C ILE A 75 -1.13 -3.07 4.74
N GLU A 76 -1.66 -2.05 5.40
CA GLU A 76 -2.97 -1.45 5.08
C GLU A 76 -2.83 0.00 4.59
N PHE A 77 -1.66 0.61 4.79
CA PHE A 77 -1.36 2.00 4.45
C PHE A 77 -0.34 2.01 3.33
N VAL A 78 -0.74 2.54 2.18
CA VAL A 78 0.13 2.66 1.01
C VAL A 78 0.47 4.14 0.83
N PRO A 79 1.75 4.51 0.75
CA PRO A 79 2.13 5.89 0.49
C PRO A 79 1.75 6.24 -0.95
N VAL A 80 1.08 7.39 -1.11
CA VAL A 80 0.77 7.95 -2.43
C VAL A 80 1.24 9.39 -2.52
N GLN A 81 1.56 9.83 -3.72
CA GLN A 81 1.99 11.19 -4.01
C GLN A 81 1.31 11.67 -5.30
N PRO A 82 1.03 12.97 -5.43
CA PRO A 82 0.53 13.52 -6.69
C PRO A 82 1.55 13.32 -7.82
N GLY A 83 1.07 13.11 -9.04
CA GLY A 83 1.92 12.85 -10.21
C GLY A 83 2.29 11.38 -10.41
N MET A 84 1.50 10.45 -9.86
CA MET A 84 1.68 9.00 -10.02
C MET A 84 0.98 8.43 -11.26
N GLY A 85 0.05 9.20 -11.86
CA GLY A 85 -0.77 8.81 -12.99
C GLY A 85 -0.11 8.87 -14.38
N GLN A 86 1.20 9.15 -14.48
CA GLN A 86 1.94 9.20 -15.76
C GLN A 86 2.68 7.91 -16.09
#